data_AF-A0A1D3K778-F1
#
_entry.id   AF-A0A1D3K778-F1
#
_cell.length_a   1.000
_cell.length_b   1.000
_cell.length_c   1.000
_cell.angle_alpha   90.00
_cell.angle_beta   90.00
_cell.angle_gamma   90.00
#
_symmetry.space_group_name_H-M   'P 1'
#
loop_
_entity.id
_entity.type
_entity.pdbx_description
1 polymer ?
#
loop_
_entity_poly.entity_id
_entity_poly.type
_entity_poly.pdbx_seq_one_letter_code
_entity_poly.pdbx_strand_id
1 'polypeptide(L)'
;MKYSKTLPGTANSSIPTETLLQYAKYLASEIITVTHGSRSYAASIIENWEYSDGNFEFTFPEEALDYLQTTDDPRGKIVKVLFTEIGS
;
A
#
# COMPACT_ATOMS: atom_id res chain seq x y z
N MET A 1 -0.94 8.13 11.80
CA MET A 1 0.25 7.32 11.49
C MET A 1 0.75 7.80 10.13
N LYS A 2 2.03 8.14 10.00
CA LYS A 2 2.59 8.56 8.69
C LYS A 2 3.11 7.31 8.00
N TYR A 3 2.62 7.01 6.79
CA TYR A 3 3.10 5.88 6.00
C TYR A 3 4.49 6.21 5.45
N SER A 4 5.39 5.24 5.46
CA SER A 4 6.66 5.33 4.74
C SER A 4 6.46 4.96 3.27
N LYS A 5 7.26 5.54 2.37
CA LYS A 5 7.25 5.18 0.94
C LYS A 5 7.51 3.68 0.74
N THR A 6 8.39 3.12 1.55
CA THR A 6 8.78 1.71 1.50
C THR A 6 8.31 0.97 2.74
N LEU A 7 7.84 -0.26 2.56
CA LEU A 7 7.44 -1.16 3.65
C LEU A 7 8.09 -2.53 3.45
N PRO A 8 9.26 -2.77 4.06
CA PRO A 8 9.85 -4.10 4.17
C PRO A 8 9.38 -4.79 5.46
N GLY A 9 9.25 -6.12 5.44
CA GLY A 9 9.10 -6.90 6.67
C GLY A 9 8.42 -8.26 6.50
N THR A 10 8.25 -8.97 7.61
CA THR A 10 7.57 -10.28 7.68
C THR A 10 6.15 -10.13 8.21
N ALA A 11 5.26 -11.07 7.88
CA ALA A 11 3.91 -11.08 8.45
C ALA A 11 3.94 -11.32 9.98
N ASN A 12 3.20 -10.50 10.73
CA ASN A 12 3.11 -10.50 12.19
C ASN A 12 2.17 -11.61 12.74
N SER A 13 1.79 -12.57 11.89
CA SER A 13 0.95 -13.75 12.17
C SER A 13 -0.54 -13.49 12.52
N SER A 14 -1.00 -12.24 12.64
CA SER A 14 -2.41 -11.96 12.94
C SER A 14 -3.32 -12.09 11.70
N ILE A 15 -2.74 -11.89 10.51
CA ILE A 15 -3.39 -12.13 9.22
C ILE A 15 -2.60 -13.19 8.43
N PRO A 16 -3.27 -14.18 7.81
CA PRO A 16 -2.60 -15.16 6.96
C PRO A 16 -1.83 -14.48 5.81
N THR A 17 -0.62 -14.95 5.54
CA THR A 17 0.22 -14.47 4.43
C THR A 17 -0.52 -14.43 3.09
N GLU A 18 -1.34 -15.44 2.80
CA GLU A 18 -2.15 -15.49 1.57
C GLU A 18 -3.12 -14.30 1.46
N THR A 19 -3.70 -13.86 2.58
CA THR A 19 -4.57 -12.68 2.61
C THR A 19 -3.77 -11.39 2.35
N LEU A 20 -2.56 -11.29 2.92
CA LEU A 20 -1.67 -10.15 2.66
C LEU A 20 -1.24 -10.10 1.18
N LEU A 21 -0.96 -11.26 0.57
CA LEU A 21 -0.66 -11.37 -0.86
C LEU A 21 -1.86 -10.97 -1.74
N GLN A 22 -3.08 -11.33 -1.34
CA GLN A 22 -4.29 -10.90 -2.05
C GLN A 22 -4.50 -9.39 -1.95
N TYR A 23 -4.24 -8.79 -0.79
CA TYR A 23 -4.26 -7.34 -0.63
C TYR A 23 -3.20 -6.64 -1.47
N ALA A 24 -1.99 -7.17 -1.51
CA ALA A 24 -0.92 -6.67 -2.37
C ALA A 24 -1.33 -6.67 -3.84
N LYS A 25 -1.82 -7.81 -4.35
CA LYS A 25 -2.30 -7.96 -5.73
C LYS A 25 -3.45 -7.00 -6.04
N TYR A 26 -4.42 -6.91 -5.15
CA TYR A 26 -5.55 -6.00 -5.29
C TYR A 26 -5.06 -4.55 -5.42
N LEU A 27 -4.30 -4.05 -4.44
CA LEU A 27 -3.82 -2.67 -4.45
C LEU A 27 -2.86 -2.37 -5.62
N ALA A 28 -2.05 -3.34 -6.06
CA ALA A 28 -1.19 -3.19 -7.22
C ALA A 28 -1.97 -3.09 -8.55
N SER A 29 -3.19 -3.64 -8.60
CA SER A 29 -4.08 -3.51 -9.77
C SER A 29 -4.89 -2.21 -9.77
N GLU A 30 -4.92 -1.49 -8.65
CA GLU A 30 -5.73 -0.30 -8.47
C GLU A 30 -4.99 0.95 -8.95
N ILE A 31 -5.73 1.77 -9.70
CA ILE A 31 -5.29 3.08 -10.18
C ILE A 31 -6.17 4.15 -9.53
N ILE A 32 -5.53 5.21 -9.04
CA ILE A 32 -6.17 6.39 -8.49
C ILE A 32 -5.85 7.61 -9.35
N THR A 33 -6.70 8.63 -9.28
CA THR A 33 -6.40 9.94 -9.87
C THR A 33 -5.93 10.85 -8.76
N VAL A 34 -4.67 11.28 -8.86
CA VAL A 34 -4.07 12.20 -7.89
C VAL A 34 -4.02 13.59 -8.51
N THR A 35 -4.39 14.59 -7.72
CA THR A 35 -4.37 16.00 -8.15
C THR A 35 -3.27 16.74 -7.41
N HIS A 36 -2.33 17.30 -8.16
CA HIS A 36 -1.26 18.14 -7.64
C HIS A 36 -1.28 19.51 -8.34
N GLY A 37 -1.72 20.53 -7.60
CA GLY A 37 -1.98 21.86 -8.17
C GLY A 37 -3.12 21.83 -9.19
N SER A 38 -2.86 22.29 -10.42
CA SER A 38 -3.82 22.28 -11.53
C SER A 38 -3.74 21.04 -12.42
N ARG A 39 -2.89 20.06 -12.08
CA ARG A 39 -2.68 18.84 -12.86
C ARG A 39 -3.24 17.64 -12.12
N SER A 40 -3.94 16.78 -12.86
CA SER A 40 -4.34 15.46 -12.38
C SER A 40 -3.67 14.40 -13.23
N TYR A 41 -3.22 13.32 -12.60
CA TYR A 41 -2.61 12.19 -13.27
C TYR A 41 -3.04 10.89 -12.61
N ALA A 42 -2.96 9.80 -13.37
CA ALA A 42 -3.23 8.46 -12.87
C ALA A 42 -1.97 7.92 -12.17
N ALA A 43 -2.14 7.32 -11.00
CA ALA A 43 -1.07 6.68 -10.23
C ALA A 43 -1.56 5.32 -9.71
N SER A 44 -0.67 4.33 -9.69
CA SER A 44 -0.93 3.07 -8.98
C SER A 44 -0.89 3.29 -7.47
N ILE A 45 -1.66 2.53 -6.69
CA ILE A 45 -1.54 2.59 -5.23
C ILE A 45 -0.21 1.99 -4.77
N ILE A 46 0.20 0.87 -5.38
CA ILE A 46 1.51 0.25 -5.19
C ILE A 46 2.31 0.44 -6.47
N GLU A 47 3.50 1.05 -6.36
CA GLU A 47 4.44 1.22 -7.47
C GLU A 47 5.18 -0.09 -7.76
N ASN A 48 5.62 -0.77 -6.71
CA ASN A 48 6.28 -2.06 -6.79
C ASN A 48 5.98 -2.90 -5.55
N TRP A 49 5.91 -4.23 -5.71
CA TRP A 49 5.88 -5.14 -4.57
C TRP A 49 6.50 -6.49 -4.89
N GLU A 50 7.10 -7.11 -3.87
CA GLU A 50 7.68 -8.43 -3.93
C GLU A 50 7.35 -9.22 -2.65
N TYR A 51 7.25 -10.55 -2.80
CA TYR A 51 7.27 -11.48 -1.70
C TYR A 51 8.27 -12.60 -1.99
N SER A 52 9.35 -12.64 -1.21
CA SER A 52 10.43 -13.62 -1.36
C SER A 52 10.97 -14.04 0.01
N ASP A 53 11.25 -15.33 0.17
CA ASP A 53 11.81 -15.92 1.40
C ASP A 53 11.08 -15.53 2.70
N GLY A 54 9.75 -15.37 2.64
CA GLY A 54 8.94 -15.00 3.80
C GLY A 54 8.88 -13.49 4.09
N ASN A 55 9.60 -12.67 3.33
CA ASN A 55 9.63 -11.23 3.46
C ASN A 55 8.80 -10.55 2.37
N PHE A 56 8.10 -9.50 2.76
CA PHE A 56 7.46 -8.57 1.86
C PHE A 56 8.32 -7.33 1.66
N GLU A 57 8.25 -6.79 0.45
CA GLU A 57 8.76 -5.46 0.14
C GLU A 57 7.71 -4.72 -0.69
N PHE A 58 7.30 -3.54 -0.23
CA PHE A 58 6.40 -2.66 -0.97
C PHE A 58 7.03 -1.30 -1.20
N THR A 59 6.75 -0.73 -2.36
CA THR A 59 6.97 0.69 -2.65
C THR A 59 5.65 1.33 -3.05
N PHE A 60 5.28 2.41 -2.37
CA PHE A 60 4.09 3.19 -2.61
C PHE A 60 4.49 4.59 -3.13
N PRO A 61 3.77 5.18 -4.09
CA PRO A 61 3.91 6.61 -4.37
C PRO A 61 3.45 7.43 -3.16
N GLU A 62 4.20 8.48 -2.81
CA GLU A 62 3.84 9.34 -1.65
C GLU A 62 2.48 9.99 -1.88
N GLU A 63 2.22 10.43 -3.11
CA GLU A 63 0.99 11.10 -3.48
C GLU A 63 -0.22 10.15 -3.45
N ALA A 64 0.00 8.84 -3.62
CA ALA A 64 -1.03 7.84 -3.45
C ALA A 64 -1.38 7.61 -1.97
N LEU A 65 -0.37 7.57 -1.10
CA LEU A 65 -0.58 7.49 0.35
C LEU A 65 -1.31 8.72 0.88
N ASP A 66 -0.91 9.91 0.45
CA ASP A 66 -1.55 11.18 0.80
C ASP A 66 -3.00 11.24 0.29
N TYR A 67 -3.25 10.82 -0.95
CA TYR A 67 -4.60 10.72 -1.50
C TYR A 67 -5.49 9.83 -0.62
N LEU A 68 -5.06 8.59 -0.36
CA LEU A 68 -5.84 7.63 0.44
C LEU A 68 -6.14 8.14 1.86
N GLN A 69 -5.22 8.90 2.46
CA GLN A 69 -5.42 9.51 3.78
C GLN A 69 -6.37 10.71 3.75
N THR A 70 -6.29 11.55 2.73
CA THR A 70 -7.06 12.80 2.66
C THR A 70 -8.49 12.59 2.18
N THR A 71 -8.74 11.57 1.37
CA THR A 71 -10.08 11.30 0.81
C THR A 71 -10.89 10.25 1.58
N ASP A 72 -10.36 9.73 2.70
CA ASP A 72 -10.93 8.59 3.44
C ASP A 72 -11.30 7.40 2.52
N ASP A 73 -10.40 7.11 1.57
CA ASP A 73 -10.65 6.05 0.60
C ASP A 73 -10.68 4.68 1.30
N PRO A 74 -11.67 3.80 1.00
CA PRO A 74 -11.77 2.49 1.64
C PRO A 74 -10.51 1.63 1.45
N ARG A 75 -9.77 1.80 0.35
CA ARG A 75 -8.50 1.10 0.08
C ARG A 75 -7.39 1.51 1.07
N GLY A 76 -7.50 2.71 1.66
CA GLY A 76 -6.64 3.17 2.75
C GLY A 76 -6.69 2.26 3.99
N LYS A 77 -7.81 1.56 4.23
CA LYS A 77 -7.92 0.57 5.32
C LYS A 77 -7.07 -0.67 5.03
N ILE A 78 -6.99 -1.10 3.77
CA ILE A 78 -6.17 -2.24 3.36
C ILE A 78 -4.69 -1.88 3.44
N VAL A 79 -4.32 -0.67 2.98
CA VAL A 79 -2.95 -0.15 3.16
C VAL A 79 -2.57 -0.13 4.64
N LYS A 80 -3.47 0.36 5.52
CA LYS A 80 -3.24 0.35 6.97
C LYS A 80 -2.97 -1.05 7.51
N VAL A 81 -3.72 -2.05 7.04
CA VAL A 81 -3.51 -3.46 7.41
C VAL A 81 -2.12 -3.92 6.99
N LEU A 82 -1.68 -3.66 5.76
CA LEU A 82 -0.32 -4.01 5.32
C LEU A 82 0.74 -3.39 6.26
N PHE A 83 0.64 -2.08 6.56
CA PHE A 83 1.57 -1.41 7.46
C PHE A 83 1.54 -1.94 8.90
N THR A 84 0.41 -2.46 9.37
CA THR A 84 0.26 -3.01 10.72
C THR A 84 0.79 -4.44 10.81
N GLU A 85 0.59 -5.23 9.77
CA GLU A 85 0.89 -6.66 9.75
C GLU A 85 2.27 -6.99 9.22
N ILE A 86 2.97 -6.06 8.58
CA ILE A 86 4.26 -6.30 7.91
C ILE A 86 5.36 -5.43 8.49
N GLY A 87 5.02 -4.21 8.92
CA GLY A 87 5.96 -3.33 9.58
C GLY A 87 6.27 -3.81 10.99
N SER A 88 7.50 -4.24 11.23
CA SER A 88 8.09 -4.46 12.55
C SER A 88 9.36 -3.63 12.68
#